data_AF-A0A832QBT3-F1
#
_entry.id   AF-A0A832QBT3-F1
#
_cell.length_a   1.000
_cell.length_b   1.000
_cell.length_c   1.000
_cell.angle_alpha   90.00
_cell.angle_beta   90.00
_cell.angle_gamma   90.00
#
_symmetry.space_group_name_H-M   'P 1'
#
loop_
_entity.id
_entity.type
_entity.pdbx_description
1 polymer ?
#
loop_
_entity_poly.entity_id
_entity_poly.type
_entity_poly.pdbx_seq_one_letter_code
_entity_poly.pdbx_strand_id
1 'polypeptide(L)'
;MINFLRILLMFLCDNCKKKVKESGNIGTLHRNHCPYCLFSKHLDDKKPGDRESKCHGKMEPIALAYKKDGEIMLVHKCEVCADISTNRISADDNEEEILNVFNKSILNNEQERFIQAKSNLRILGKEDETEVRKQLFGI
;
A
#
# COMPACT_ATOMS: atom_id res chain seq x y z
N MET A 1 -18.74 -5.55 -32.75
CA MET A 1 -17.51 -4.77 -32.52
C MET A 1 -17.81 -3.71 -31.46
N ILE A 2 -17.49 -3.97 -30.20
CA ILE A 2 -17.70 -3.00 -29.11
C ILE A 2 -16.37 -2.31 -28.87
N ASN A 3 -16.39 -0.98 -28.98
CA ASN A 3 -15.23 -0.11 -29.00
C ASN A 3 -14.54 -0.12 -27.62
N PHE A 4 -13.41 -0.82 -27.52
CA PHE A 4 -12.62 -1.02 -26.31
C PHE A 4 -11.74 0.20 -26.01
N LEU A 5 -12.34 1.38 -25.79
CA LEU A 5 -11.59 2.48 -25.18
C LEU A 5 -11.57 2.25 -23.67
N ARG A 6 -10.62 1.42 -23.21
CA ARG A 6 -10.25 1.35 -21.80
C ARG A 6 -9.67 2.73 -21.47
N ILE A 7 -10.50 3.64 -20.96
CA ILE A 7 -10.11 5.03 -20.68
C ILE A 7 -8.91 4.97 -19.73
N LEU A 8 -7.75 5.41 -20.22
CA LEU A 8 -6.54 5.54 -19.42
C LEU A 8 -6.68 6.78 -18.54
N LEU A 9 -7.29 6.63 -17.37
CA LEU A 9 -7.30 7.67 -16.35
C LEU A 9 -5.92 7.70 -15.67
N MET A 10 -5.41 8.91 -15.45
CA MET A 10 -4.09 9.14 -14.87
C MET A 10 -4.15 10.25 -13.81
N PHE A 11 -3.36 10.10 -12.75
CA PHE A 11 -3.16 11.13 -11.73
C PHE A 11 -1.68 11.43 -11.51
N LEU A 12 -1.38 12.57 -10.87
CA LEU A 12 -0.06 12.89 -10.34
C LEU A 12 0.01 12.46 -8.89
N CYS A 13 1.02 11.67 -8.52
CA CYS A 13 1.21 11.26 -7.13
C CYS A 13 1.50 12.48 -6.25
N ASP A 14 0.76 12.65 -5.16
CA ASP A 14 0.94 13.77 -4.23
C ASP A 14 2.32 13.76 -3.53
N ASN A 15 2.96 12.59 -3.43
CA ASN A 15 4.30 12.45 -2.86
C ASN A 15 5.42 12.66 -3.90
N CYS A 16 5.57 11.73 -4.87
CA CYS A 16 6.71 11.74 -5.81
C CYS A 16 6.46 12.49 -7.13
N LYS A 17 5.25 13.04 -7.34
CA LYS A 17 4.85 13.80 -8.54
C LYS A 17 4.88 13.03 -9.87
N LYS A 18 5.19 11.74 -9.88
CA LYS A 18 5.11 10.89 -11.08
C LYS A 18 3.67 10.74 -11.56
N LYS A 19 3.49 10.62 -12.88
CA LYS A 19 2.22 10.28 -13.53
C LYS A 19 1.92 8.80 -13.34
N VAL A 20 0.77 8.48 -12.76
CA VAL A 20 0.34 7.13 -12.42
C VAL A 20 -0.95 6.79 -13.17
N LYS A 21 -1.04 5.57 -13.70
CA LYS A 21 -2.26 5.05 -14.33
C LYS A 21 -3.23 4.59 -13.25
N GLU A 22 -4.46 5.09 -13.21
CA GLU A 22 -5.47 4.70 -12.21
C GLU A 22 -5.95 3.26 -12.40
N SER A 23 -6.05 2.83 -13.65
CA SER A 23 -6.58 1.54 -14.05
C SER A 23 -5.60 0.79 -14.94
N GLY A 24 -5.80 -0.53 -15.06
CA GLY A 24 -4.94 -1.40 -15.85
C GLY A 24 -5.03 -2.84 -15.37
N ASN A 25 -4.05 -3.66 -15.78
CA ASN A 25 -3.90 -5.02 -15.27
C ASN A 25 -3.11 -5.00 -13.95
N ILE A 26 -3.67 -4.34 -12.94
CA ILE A 26 -2.99 -4.09 -11.65
C ILE A 26 -3.42 -5.07 -10.54
N GLY A 27 -4.24 -6.09 -10.89
CA GLY A 27 -4.73 -7.11 -9.96
C GLY A 27 -5.83 -6.64 -8.99
N THR A 28 -6.23 -5.37 -9.05
CA THR A 28 -7.27 -4.77 -8.21
C THR A 28 -8.24 -3.91 -9.03
N LEU A 29 -9.45 -3.69 -8.52
CA LEU A 29 -10.45 -2.83 -9.17
C LEU A 29 -10.06 -1.35 -9.16
N HIS A 30 -9.43 -0.91 -8.08
CA HIS A 30 -9.01 0.48 -7.86
C HIS A 30 -7.57 0.53 -7.39
N ARG A 31 -6.77 1.42 -8.01
CA ARG A 31 -5.46 1.74 -7.47
C ARG A 31 -5.61 2.58 -6.20
N ASN A 32 -4.89 2.18 -5.15
CA ASN A 32 -4.92 2.88 -3.86
C ASN A 32 -3.60 3.57 -3.52
N HIS A 33 -2.51 3.29 -4.24
CA HIS A 33 -1.21 3.91 -4.00
C HIS A 33 -0.41 4.06 -5.29
N CYS A 34 0.61 4.92 -5.26
CA CYS A 34 1.53 5.10 -6.37
C CYS A 34 2.47 3.89 -6.50
N PRO A 35 2.62 3.26 -7.68
CA PRO A 35 3.48 2.08 -7.83
C PRO A 35 4.97 2.40 -7.68
N TYR A 36 5.36 3.67 -7.81
CA TYR A 36 6.76 4.10 -7.79
C TYR A 36 7.29 4.50 -6.42
N CYS A 37 6.41 4.85 -5.47
CA CYS A 37 6.82 5.30 -4.14
C CYS A 37 5.91 4.79 -3.03
N LEU A 38 4.88 4.03 -3.40
CA LEU A 38 3.95 3.34 -2.52
C LEU A 38 3.09 4.24 -1.61
N PHE A 39 3.24 5.57 -1.68
CA PHE A 39 2.33 6.49 -1.00
C PHE A 39 0.91 6.38 -1.52
N SER A 40 -0.02 6.32 -0.58
CA SER A 40 -1.47 6.30 -0.78
C SER A 40 -2.07 7.69 -0.48
N LYS A 41 -3.37 7.83 -0.69
CA LYS A 41 -4.18 8.98 -0.29
C LYS A 41 -5.35 8.50 0.55
N HIS A 42 -5.62 9.17 1.66
CA HIS A 42 -6.70 8.84 2.56
C HIS A 42 -8.04 9.24 1.93
N LEU A 43 -8.58 8.35 1.12
CA LEU A 43 -9.85 8.54 0.41
C LEU A 43 -10.99 7.73 1.02
N ASP A 44 -10.72 6.63 1.70
CA ASP A 44 -11.76 5.76 2.25
C ASP A 44 -12.07 6.12 3.71
N ASP A 45 -13.35 6.17 4.12
CA ASP A 45 -13.76 6.53 5.50
C ASP A 45 -14.16 5.30 6.32
N LYS A 46 -15.29 4.65 5.98
CA LYS A 46 -15.87 3.56 6.76
C LYS A 46 -15.66 2.20 6.14
N LYS A 47 -15.59 2.15 4.81
CA LYS A 47 -15.48 0.91 4.04
C LYS A 47 -14.40 1.05 2.98
N PRO A 48 -13.55 0.02 2.77
CA PRO A 48 -12.60 0.02 1.67
C PRO A 48 -13.30 0.32 0.33
N GLY A 49 -12.80 1.34 -0.37
CA GLY A 49 -13.30 1.80 -1.65
C GLY A 49 -14.53 2.72 -1.61
N ASP A 50 -15.04 3.15 -0.44
CA ASP A 50 -16.16 4.09 -0.38
C ASP A 50 -15.81 5.50 -0.93
N ARG A 51 -14.53 5.87 -0.88
CA ARG A 51 -14.01 7.17 -1.31
C ARG A 51 -14.70 8.36 -0.58
N GLU A 52 -15.16 8.15 0.65
CA GLU A 52 -15.93 9.15 1.43
C GLU A 52 -15.09 9.95 2.46
N SER A 53 -13.79 9.67 2.61
CA SER A 53 -12.94 10.33 3.60
C SER A 53 -12.80 11.82 3.32
N LYS A 54 -13.04 12.66 4.33
CA LYS A 54 -12.79 14.10 4.24
C LYS A 54 -11.35 14.49 4.53
N CYS A 55 -10.51 13.54 4.93
CA CYS A 55 -9.14 13.79 5.35
C CYS A 55 -8.23 14.12 4.16
N HIS A 56 -8.30 13.31 3.10
CA HIS A 56 -7.50 13.44 1.87
C HIS A 56 -5.97 13.52 2.09
N GLY A 57 -5.50 13.22 3.30
CA GLY A 57 -4.09 13.28 3.65
C GLY A 57 -3.27 12.24 2.87
N LYS A 58 -2.00 12.54 2.64
CA LYS A 58 -1.03 11.54 2.18
C LYS A 58 -0.97 10.40 3.19
N MET A 59 -0.88 9.17 2.71
CA MET A 59 -0.64 8.02 3.57
C MET A 59 0.69 7.38 3.24
N GLU A 60 1.59 7.42 4.22
CA GLU A 60 2.94 6.87 4.14
C GLU A 60 2.89 5.34 4.22
N PRO A 61 3.61 4.61 3.35
CA PRO A 61 3.81 3.17 3.51
C PRO A 61 4.80 2.91 4.64
N ILE A 62 4.33 2.31 5.74
CA ILE A 62 5.08 2.24 6.99
C ILE A 62 5.50 0.84 7.41
N ALA A 63 4.88 -0.21 6.86
CA ALA A 63 5.22 -1.60 7.15
C ALA A 63 4.61 -2.56 6.13
N LEU A 64 4.93 -3.84 6.24
CA LEU A 64 4.19 -4.93 5.62
C LEU A 64 3.40 -5.71 6.67
N ALA A 65 2.25 -6.26 6.27
CA ALA A 65 1.41 -7.12 7.10
C ALA A 65 0.95 -8.35 6.34
N TYR A 66 0.72 -9.45 7.06
CA TYR A 66 0.01 -10.60 6.49
C TYR A 66 -1.49 -10.34 6.45
N LYS A 67 -2.10 -10.68 5.33
CA LYS A 67 -3.53 -10.99 5.28
C LYS A 67 -3.75 -12.43 5.79
N LYS A 68 -5.01 -12.74 6.15
CA LYS A 68 -5.38 -14.05 6.74
C LYS A 68 -4.98 -15.26 5.89
N ASP A 69 -4.87 -15.09 4.58
CA ASP A 69 -4.48 -16.11 3.60
C ASP A 69 -2.97 -16.16 3.30
N GLY A 70 -2.16 -15.37 4.01
CA GLY A 70 -0.69 -15.34 3.83
C GLY A 70 -0.20 -14.39 2.74
N GLU A 71 -1.10 -13.71 2.04
CA GLU A 71 -0.76 -12.61 1.12
C GLU A 71 -0.13 -11.45 1.90
N ILE A 72 1.01 -10.94 1.43
CA ILE A 72 1.62 -9.74 2.00
C ILE A 72 0.92 -8.46 1.50
N MET A 73 0.75 -7.51 2.42
CA MET A 73 0.01 -6.27 2.21
C MET A 73 0.87 -5.09 2.64
N LEU A 74 0.72 -3.94 1.97
CA LEU A 74 1.27 -2.67 2.44
C LEU A 74 0.42 -2.13 3.59
N VAL A 75 1.07 -1.65 4.64
CA VAL A 75 0.44 -0.91 5.74
C VAL A 75 0.71 0.56 5.53
N HIS A 76 -0.35 1.36 5.53
CA HIS A 76 -0.30 2.80 5.33
C HIS A 76 -0.73 3.54 6.57
N LYS A 77 -0.05 4.66 6.89
CA LYS A 77 -0.45 5.59 7.94
C LYS A 77 -0.74 6.96 7.36
N CYS A 78 -1.90 7.52 7.68
CA CYS A 78 -2.23 8.88 7.29
C CYS A 78 -1.36 9.89 8.05
N GLU A 79 -0.69 10.79 7.33
CA GLU A 79 0.15 11.84 7.93
C GLU A 79 -0.66 12.91 8.68
N VAL A 80 -1.97 13.01 8.42
CA VAL A 80 -2.85 14.05 9.00
C VAL A 80 -3.59 13.57 10.24
N CYS A 81 -4.25 12.42 10.15
CA CYS A 81 -5.11 11.89 11.24
C CYS A 81 -4.56 10.63 11.91
N ALA A 82 -3.41 10.12 11.44
CA ALA A 82 -2.77 8.91 11.96
C ALA A 82 -3.57 7.60 11.82
N ASP A 83 -4.64 7.58 11.02
CA ASP A 83 -5.35 6.35 10.69
C ASP A 83 -4.47 5.36 9.93
N ILE A 84 -4.76 4.07 10.11
CA ILE A 84 -4.04 2.96 9.49
C ILE A 84 -4.96 2.20 8.55
N SER A 85 -4.48 1.93 7.34
CA SER A 85 -5.16 1.05 6.39
C SER A 85 -4.16 0.07 5.75
N THR A 86 -4.67 -1.02 5.18
CA THR A 86 -3.86 -1.96 4.42
C THR A 86 -4.29 -2.01 2.96
N ASN A 87 -3.33 -1.97 2.05
CA ASN A 87 -3.56 -2.10 0.61
C ASN A 87 -2.86 -3.33 0.06
N ARG A 88 -3.52 -4.03 -0.89
CA ARG A 88 -2.86 -5.10 -1.65
C ARG A 88 -1.73 -4.52 -2.47
N ILE A 89 -0.64 -5.27 -2.59
CA ILE A 89 0.41 -5.00 -3.57
C ILE A 89 -0.17 -5.21 -4.98
N SER A 90 -0.01 -4.20 -5.83
CA SER A 90 -0.43 -4.24 -7.22
C SER A 90 0.65 -4.87 -8.10
N ALA A 91 0.24 -5.50 -9.20
CA ALA A 91 1.15 -6.23 -10.09
C ALA A 91 2.22 -5.35 -10.77
N ASP A 92 2.09 -4.02 -10.71
CA ASP A 92 3.05 -3.06 -11.26
C ASP A 92 3.75 -2.21 -10.21
N ASP A 93 3.63 -2.57 -8.92
CA ASP A 93 4.38 -1.92 -7.85
C ASP A 93 5.87 -2.27 -7.96
N ASN A 94 6.72 -1.31 -7.62
CA ASN A 94 8.15 -1.53 -7.59
C ASN A 94 8.55 -2.40 -6.39
N GLU A 95 9.06 -3.60 -6.65
CA GLU A 95 9.40 -4.59 -5.63
C GLU A 95 10.53 -4.13 -4.71
N GLU A 96 11.51 -3.39 -5.24
CA GLU A 96 12.61 -2.82 -4.45
C GLU A 96 12.11 -1.75 -3.46
N GLU A 97 11.15 -0.92 -3.86
CA GLU A 97 10.52 0.04 -2.95
C GLU A 97 9.70 -0.66 -1.86
N ILE A 98 9.08 -1.79 -2.17
CA ILE A 98 8.36 -2.61 -1.17
C ILE A 98 9.37 -3.19 -0.16
N LEU A 99 10.49 -3.74 -0.65
CA LEU A 99 11.57 -4.24 0.20
C LEU A 99 12.17 -3.11 1.06
N ASN A 100 12.30 -1.90 0.53
CA ASN A 100 12.75 -0.73 1.28
C ASN A 100 11.78 -0.35 2.42
N VAL A 101 10.46 -0.44 2.21
CA VAL A 101 9.46 -0.24 3.27
C VAL A 101 9.64 -1.29 4.37
N PHE A 102 9.78 -2.57 4.00
CA PHE A 102 10.01 -3.65 4.95
C PHE A 102 11.30 -3.46 5.77
N ASN A 103 12.42 -3.18 5.10
CA ASN A 103 13.71 -2.98 5.77
C ASN A 103 13.69 -1.79 6.74
N LYS A 104 12.95 -0.73 6.42
CA LYS A 104 12.76 0.40 7.34
C LYS A 104 11.87 0.03 8.52
N SER A 105 10.79 -0.72 8.28
CA SER A 105 9.84 -1.07 9.35
C SER A 105 10.45 -1.98 10.42
N ILE A 106 11.28 -2.95 10.02
CA ILE A 106 11.94 -3.86 10.97
C ILE A 106 12.98 -3.17 11.88
N LEU A 107 13.41 -1.95 11.54
CA LEU A 107 14.34 -1.16 12.34
C LEU A 107 13.61 -0.17 13.28
N ASN A 108 12.28 -0.08 13.22
CA ASN A 108 11.49 0.94 13.88
C ASN A 108 10.50 0.36 14.90
N ASN A 109 10.99 0.05 16.09
CA ASN A 109 10.19 -0.52 17.17
C ASN A 109 9.04 0.39 17.63
N GLU A 110 9.18 1.71 17.53
CA GLU A 110 8.11 2.64 17.90
C GLU A 110 6.94 2.59 16.92
N GLN A 111 7.26 2.44 15.62
CA GLN A 111 6.27 2.29 14.57
C GLN A 111 5.50 0.97 14.70
N GLU A 112 6.19 -0.13 15.02
CA GLU A 112 5.53 -1.41 15.30
C GLU A 112 4.52 -1.28 16.46
N ARG A 113 4.94 -0.70 17.59
CA ARG A 113 4.08 -0.47 18.76
C ARG A 113 2.88 0.42 18.41
N PHE A 114 3.09 1.45 17.62
CA PHE A 114 2.01 2.32 17.15
C PHE A 114 0.98 1.53 16.32
N ILE A 115 1.43 0.69 15.39
CA ILE A 115 0.53 -0.11 14.55
C ILE A 115 -0.26 -1.13 15.39
N GLN A 116 0.41 -1.81 16.33
CA GLN A 116 -0.21 -2.78 17.24
C GLN A 116 -1.22 -2.12 18.20
N ALA A 117 -0.98 -0.88 18.62
CA ALA A 117 -1.93 -0.13 19.46
C ALA A 117 -3.19 0.31 18.70
N LYS A 118 -3.12 0.42 17.36
CA LYS A 118 -4.19 0.91 16.49
C LYS A 118 -4.92 -0.20 15.73
N SER A 119 -4.33 -1.38 15.62
CA SER A 119 -4.83 -2.45 14.76
C SER A 119 -4.39 -3.83 15.26
N ASN A 120 -5.11 -4.87 14.84
CA ASN A 120 -4.74 -6.27 15.10
C ASN A 120 -3.97 -6.88 13.92
N LEU A 121 -3.19 -6.07 13.18
CA LEU A 121 -2.43 -6.54 12.04
C LEU A 121 -1.23 -7.38 12.50
N ARG A 122 -1.00 -8.53 11.85
CA ARG A 122 0.26 -9.26 11.96
C ARG A 122 1.29 -8.57 11.07
N ILE A 123 2.05 -7.65 11.66
CA ILE A 123 3.15 -6.95 11.00
C ILE A 123 4.30 -7.92 10.76
N LEU A 124 4.96 -7.80 9.61
CA LEU A 124 6.07 -8.66 9.23
C LEU A 124 7.35 -8.17 9.89
N GLY A 125 8.03 -9.09 10.57
CA GLY A 125 9.30 -8.87 11.25
C GLY A 125 10.49 -9.41 10.48
N LYS A 126 11.68 -9.32 11.07
CA LYS A 126 12.93 -9.84 10.48
C LYS A 126 12.85 -11.35 10.19
N GLU A 127 12.12 -12.08 11.03
CA GLU A 127 11.85 -13.51 10.87
C GLU A 127 11.09 -13.86 9.59
N ASP A 128 10.35 -12.91 9.01
CA ASP A 128 9.57 -13.11 7.79
C ASP A 128 10.35 -12.75 6.51
N GLU A 129 11.61 -12.29 6.60
CA GLU A 129 12.39 -11.77 5.46
C GLU A 129 12.46 -12.76 4.28
N THR A 130 12.67 -14.05 4.56
CA THR A 130 12.72 -15.08 3.52
C THR A 130 11.40 -15.17 2.76
N GLU A 131 10.27 -15.14 3.45
CA GLU A 131 8.95 -15.23 2.81
C GLU A 131 8.61 -13.94 2.05
N VAL A 132 9.01 -12.77 2.58
CA VAL A 132 8.89 -11.49 1.86
C VAL A 132 9.63 -11.55 0.53
N ARG A 133 10.90 -11.98 0.55
CA ARG A 133 11.72 -12.07 -0.67
C ARG A 133 11.15 -13.07 -1.67
N LYS A 134 10.64 -14.20 -1.20
CA LYS A 134 9.98 -15.20 -2.04
C LYS A 134 8.72 -14.65 -2.71
N GLN A 135 7.87 -13.92 -1.99
CA GLN A 135 6.65 -13.35 -2.57
C GLN A 135 6.93 -12.17 -3.51
N LEU A 136 7.97 -11.38 -3.26
CA LEU A 136 8.34 -10.24 -4.12
C LEU A 136 9.12 -10.66 -5.37
N PHE A 137 10.06 -11.59 -5.24
CA PHE A 137 11.05 -11.89 -6.29
C PHE A 137 10.99 -13.34 -6.80
N GLY A 138 10.19 -14.21 -6.17
CA GLY A 138 10.10 -15.63 -6.55
C GLY A 138 11.34 -16.46 -6.22
N ILE A 139 12.20 -15.98 -5.32
CA ILE A 139 13.45 -16.64 -4.89
C ILE A 139 13.33 -17.46 -3.62
#